data_AF-A0A2Z6UTT9-F1
#
_entry.id   AF-A0A2Z6UTT9-F1
#
_cell.length_a   1.000
_cell.length_b   1.000
_cell.length_c   1.000
_cell.angle_alpha   90.00
_cell.angle_beta   90.00
_cell.angle_gamma   90.00
#
_symmetry.space_group_name_H-M   'P 1'
#
loop_
_entity.id
_entity.type
_entity.pdbx_description
1 polymer ?
#
loop_
_entity_poly.entity_id
_entity_poly.type
_entity_poly.pdbx_seq_one_letter_code
_entity_poly.pdbx_strand_id
1 'polypeptide(L)'
;MNKNISSRDRGWQAVFDRYNLHDHDFCNHPYFIKAEQIKAATKHFETTGEREVRILCKQNTRESRPEVFKKLGLFILPVKNGEYVILKGEGYVDIPIIETPIQNYQTLLDLALRDLLWFDRGA
;
A
#
# COMPACT_ATOMS: atom_id res chain seq x y z
N MET A 1 5.31 10.95 -26.25
CA MET A 1 4.78 9.71 -25.64
C MET A 1 3.71 10.12 -24.63
N ASN A 2 2.43 10.02 -25.01
CA ASN A 2 1.34 10.39 -24.10
C ASN A 2 1.18 9.28 -23.06
N LYS A 3 1.87 9.40 -21.92
CA LYS A 3 1.61 8.52 -20.77
C LYS A 3 0.16 8.77 -20.34
N ASN A 4 -0.69 7.76 -20.46
CA ASN A 4 -2.02 7.78 -19.88
C ASN A 4 -1.84 7.82 -18.36
N ILE A 5 -2.14 8.95 -17.74
CA ILE A 5 -1.90 9.19 -16.30
C ILE A 5 -2.83 8.28 -15.51
N SER A 6 -2.29 7.43 -14.63
CA SER A 6 -3.13 6.51 -13.86
C SER A 6 -3.91 7.25 -12.78
N SER A 7 -5.01 6.65 -12.33
CA SER A 7 -5.79 7.15 -11.18
C SER A 7 -4.93 7.39 -9.93
N ARG A 8 -3.94 6.53 -9.66
CA ARG A 8 -3.03 6.69 -8.51
C ARG A 8 -2.07 7.87 -8.70
N ASP A 9 -1.65 8.14 -9.93
CA ASP A 9 -0.81 9.30 -10.23
C ASP A 9 -1.55 10.61 -9.93
N ARG A 10 -2.82 10.71 -10.36
CA ARG A 10 -3.66 11.88 -10.07
C ARG A 10 -3.87 12.08 -8.57
N GLY A 11 -4.19 11.01 -7.84
CA GLY A 11 -4.39 11.06 -6.40
C GLY A 11 -3.14 11.55 -5.65
N TRP A 12 -1.97 10.99 -5.95
CA TRP A 12 -0.73 11.40 -5.30
C TRP A 12 -0.21 12.76 -5.75
N GLN A 13 -0.44 13.16 -7.01
CA GLN A 13 -0.15 14.52 -7.46
C GLN A 13 -0.93 15.55 -6.62
N ALA A 14 -2.24 15.32 -6.41
CA ALA A 14 -3.06 16.21 -5.58
C ALA A 14 -2.58 16.29 -4.12
N VAL A 15 -2.09 15.18 -3.55
CA VAL A 15 -1.49 15.17 -2.20
C VAL A 15 -0.23 16.03 -2.17
N PHE A 16 0.65 15.86 -3.16
CA PHE A 16 1.90 16.62 -3.24
C PHE A 16 1.65 18.12 -3.40
N ASP A 17 0.71 18.48 -4.28
CA ASP A 17 0.37 19.87 -4.55
C ASP A 17 -0.29 20.53 -3.33
N ARG A 18 -1.19 19.82 -2.64
CA ARG A 18 -1.91 20.37 -1.48
C ARG A 18 -1.02 20.67 -0.28
N TYR A 19 -0.02 19.83 -0.03
CA TYR A 19 0.83 19.91 1.16
C TYR A 19 2.27 20.35 0.84
N ASN A 20 2.51 20.80 -0.39
CA ASN A 20 3.80 21.27 -0.90
C ASN A 20 4.96 20.27 -0.71
N LEU A 21 4.72 18.99 -0.98
CA LEU A 21 5.76 17.95 -0.82
C LEU A 21 6.86 18.05 -1.89
N HIS A 22 6.64 18.78 -2.99
CA HIS A 22 7.66 18.95 -4.02
C HIS A 22 8.90 19.69 -3.51
N ASP A 23 8.72 20.59 -2.53
CA ASP A 23 9.80 21.38 -1.91
C ASP A 23 10.36 20.74 -0.63
N HIS A 24 9.83 19.59 -0.23
CA HIS A 24 10.26 18.90 0.99
C HIS A 24 11.62 18.21 0.77
N ASP A 25 12.55 18.42 1.70
CA ASP A 25 13.85 17.78 1.65
C ASP A 25 13.82 16.34 2.21
N PHE A 26 13.47 15.40 1.34
CA PHE A 26 13.46 13.97 1.67
C PHE A 26 14.86 13.36 1.88
N CYS A 27 15.95 14.08 1.61
CA CYS A 27 17.30 13.59 1.90
C CYS A 27 17.64 13.70 3.38
N ASN A 28 17.14 14.76 4.03
CA ASN A 28 17.45 15.05 5.42
C ASN A 28 16.39 14.53 6.39
N HIS A 29 15.10 14.51 5.99
CA HIS A 29 14.06 14.04 6.89
C HIS A 29 12.86 13.39 6.16
N PRO A 30 12.25 12.35 6.77
CA PRO A 30 11.01 11.78 6.28
C PRO A 30 9.85 12.79 6.31
N TYR A 31 8.77 12.48 5.57
CA TYR A 31 7.50 13.20 5.71
C TYR A 31 6.42 12.28 6.29
N PHE A 32 5.87 12.64 7.45
CA PHE A 32 4.76 11.90 8.05
C PHE A 32 3.43 12.42 7.52
N ILE A 33 2.56 11.52 7.09
CA ILE A 33 1.24 11.85 6.54
C ILE A 33 0.16 10.94 7.10
N LYS A 34 -0.99 11.53 7.45
CA LYS A 34 -2.17 10.79 7.93
C LYS A 34 -3.08 10.38 6.78
N ALA A 35 -3.79 9.28 6.95
CA ALA A 35 -4.85 8.83 6.05
C ALA A 35 -5.90 9.92 5.80
N GLU A 36 -6.27 10.67 6.85
CA GLU A 36 -7.20 11.80 6.73
C GLU A 36 -6.65 12.94 5.86
N GLN A 37 -5.34 13.18 5.88
CA GLN A 37 -4.71 14.18 5.01
C GLN A 37 -4.75 13.74 3.54
N ILE A 38 -4.48 12.46 3.28
CA ILE A 38 -4.58 11.87 1.93
C ILE A 38 -6.03 11.98 1.43
N LYS A 39 -6.99 11.55 2.25
CA LYS A 39 -8.42 11.62 1.94
C LYS A 39 -8.91 13.06 1.71
N ALA A 40 -8.43 14.02 2.49
CA ALA A 40 -8.77 15.42 2.30
C ALA A 40 -8.22 15.98 0.98
N ALA A 41 -7.01 15.56 0.56
CA ALA A 41 -6.44 15.97 -0.70
C ALA A 41 -7.19 15.37 -1.90
N THR A 42 -7.71 14.15 -1.78
CA THR A 42 -8.30 13.41 -2.89
C THR A 42 -9.84 13.39 -2.89
N LYS A 43 -10.49 14.03 -1.92
CA LYS A 43 -11.96 14.05 -1.77
C LYS A 43 -12.73 14.52 -3.01
N HIS A 44 -12.12 15.38 -3.82
CA HIS A 44 -12.73 15.95 -5.01
C HIS A 44 -12.76 14.98 -6.20
N PHE A 45 -12.06 13.86 -6.15
CA PHE A 45 -12.12 12.84 -7.18
C PHE A 45 -13.35 11.94 -7.01
N GLU A 46 -13.99 11.63 -8.14
CA GLU A 46 -15.21 10.83 -8.16
C GLU A 46 -14.91 9.32 -8.11
N THR A 47 -13.77 8.89 -8.66
CA THR A 47 -13.44 7.47 -8.77
C THR A 47 -12.81 6.92 -7.49
N THR A 48 -13.16 5.66 -7.16
CA THR A 48 -12.65 4.99 -5.96
C THR A 48 -11.13 4.87 -5.95
N GLY A 49 -10.49 4.63 -7.11
CA GLY A 49 -9.05 4.47 -7.20
C GLY A 49 -8.24 5.74 -6.88
N GLU A 50 -8.86 6.91 -7.02
CA GLU A 50 -8.22 8.21 -6.77
C GLU A 50 -8.41 8.70 -5.34
N ARG A 51 -9.42 8.20 -4.61
CA ARG A 51 -9.81 8.68 -3.28
C ARG A 51 -9.55 7.71 -2.14
N GLU A 52 -9.60 6.41 -2.42
CA GLU A 52 -9.52 5.40 -1.37
C GLU A 52 -8.07 5.23 -0.92
N VAL A 53 -7.82 5.50 0.37
CA VAL A 53 -6.47 5.60 0.93
C VAL A 53 -5.71 4.30 0.81
N ARG A 54 -6.34 3.14 1.03
CA ARG A 54 -5.66 1.84 0.94
C ARG A 54 -5.25 1.51 -0.50
N ILE A 55 -6.06 1.86 -1.49
CA ILE A 55 -5.74 1.70 -2.92
C ILE A 55 -4.58 2.63 -3.31
N LEU A 56 -4.59 3.89 -2.87
CA LEU A 56 -3.51 4.84 -3.14
C LEU A 56 -2.18 4.40 -2.48
N CYS A 57 -2.23 3.84 -1.27
CA CYS A 57 -1.05 3.39 -0.54
C CYS A 57 -0.60 1.98 -0.95
N LYS A 58 -1.38 1.26 -1.77
CA LYS A 58 -0.99 -0.07 -2.29
C LYS A 58 0.03 0.08 -3.41
N GLN A 59 1.30 0.09 -3.01
CA GLN A 59 2.47 0.22 -3.89
C GLN A 59 3.40 -0.99 -3.69
N ASN A 60 2.95 -2.17 -4.11
CA ASN A 60 3.63 -3.44 -3.78
C ASN A 60 4.82 -3.77 -4.68
N THR A 61 4.96 -3.10 -5.83
CA THR A 61 6.09 -3.27 -6.76
C THR A 61 6.67 -1.91 -7.17
N ARG A 62 7.92 -1.90 -7.64
CA ARG A 62 8.62 -0.68 -8.08
C ARG A 62 7.86 0.04 -9.20
N GLU A 63 7.26 -0.71 -10.11
CA GLU A 63 6.51 -0.23 -11.28
C GLU A 63 5.15 0.33 -10.88
N SER A 64 4.59 -0.21 -9.80
CA SER A 64 3.29 0.20 -9.28
C SER A 64 3.32 1.56 -8.58
N ARG A 65 4.51 2.11 -8.28
CA ARG A 65 4.68 3.43 -7.68
C ARG A 65 4.05 4.53 -8.54
N PRO A 66 3.41 5.55 -7.93
CA PRO A 66 3.01 6.74 -8.64
C PRO A 66 4.21 7.44 -9.27
N GLU A 67 4.00 8.13 -10.38
CA GLU A 67 5.08 8.78 -11.16
C GLU A 67 5.83 9.83 -10.33
N VAL A 68 5.16 10.57 -9.45
CA VAL A 68 5.83 11.53 -8.54
C VAL A 68 6.79 10.83 -7.58
N PHE A 69 6.43 9.63 -7.09
CA PHE A 69 7.31 8.82 -6.25
C PHE A 69 8.51 8.30 -7.04
N LYS A 70 8.28 7.79 -8.27
CA LYS A 70 9.37 7.31 -9.14
C LYS A 70 10.38 8.41 -9.46
N LYS A 71 9.91 9.60 -9.83
CA LYS A 71 10.76 10.74 -10.20
C LYS A 71 11.64 11.21 -9.05
N LEU A 72 11.10 11.21 -7.83
CA LEU A 72 11.78 11.69 -6.63
C LEU A 72 12.53 10.57 -5.88
N GLY A 73 12.45 9.32 -6.34
CA GLY A 73 13.05 8.17 -5.66
C GLY A 73 12.44 7.93 -4.28
N LEU A 74 11.11 8.02 -4.18
CA LEU A 74 10.37 7.90 -2.94
C LEU A 74 9.61 6.57 -2.84
N PHE A 75 9.30 6.18 -1.60
CA PHE A 75 8.39 5.12 -1.25
C PHE A 75 7.61 5.48 0.02
N ILE A 76 6.54 4.75 0.31
CA ILE A 76 5.66 4.98 1.47
C ILE A 76 5.58 3.73 2.35
N LEU A 77 5.65 3.91 3.67
CA LEU A 77 5.44 2.85 4.64
C LEU A 77 4.32 3.19 5.63
N PRO A 78 3.49 2.21 6.02
CA PRO A 78 2.60 2.38 7.17
C PRO A 78 3.43 2.35 8.46
N VAL A 79 3.18 3.31 9.37
CA VAL A 79 3.83 3.37 10.69
C VAL A 79 2.88 2.84 11.76
N LYS A 80 1.61 3.26 11.70
CA LYS A 80 0.51 2.75 12.52
C LYS A 80 -0.80 2.97 11.77
N ASN A 81 -1.91 2.47 12.32
CA ASN A 81 -3.21 2.60 11.67
C ASN A 81 -3.55 4.07 11.37
N GLY A 82 -3.73 4.37 10.09
CA GLY A 82 -4.04 5.71 9.62
C GLY A 82 -2.85 6.67 9.53
N GLU A 83 -1.62 6.22 9.77
CA GLU A 83 -0.42 7.04 9.64
C GLU A 83 0.67 6.36 8.82
N TYR A 84 1.25 7.14 7.92
CA TYR A 84 2.25 6.72 6.95
C TYR A 84 3.45 7.65 7.00
N VAL A 85 4.57 7.15 6.48
CA VAL A 85 5.79 7.91 6.28
C VAL A 85 6.25 7.79 4.84
N ILE A 86 6.61 8.91 4.23
CA ILE A 86 7.20 9.01 2.90
C ILE A 86 8.71 9.22 3.08
N LEU A 87 9.48 8.39 2.38
CA LEU A 87 10.93 8.25 2.54
C LEU A 87 11.62 8.26 1.17
N LYS A 88 12.86 8.75 1.12
CA LYS A 88 13.73 8.61 -0.05
C LYS A 88 14.51 7.29 0.00
N GLY A 89 14.55 6.58 -1.12
CA GLY A 89 15.26 5.32 -1.27
C GLY A 89 14.51 4.32 -2.17
N GLU A 90 15.06 3.12 -2.28
CA GLU A 90 14.45 2.06 -3.08
C GLU A 90 13.15 1.55 -2.45
N GLY A 91 13.18 1.10 -1.19
CA GLY A 91 11.99 0.60 -0.49
C GLY A 91 11.46 -0.76 -0.98
N TYR A 92 12.13 -1.37 -1.97
CA TYR A 92 11.78 -2.68 -2.53
C TYR A 92 13.01 -3.58 -2.59
N VAL A 93 12.77 -4.89 -2.44
CA VAL A 93 13.78 -5.94 -2.55
C VAL A 93 13.36 -6.93 -3.62
N ASP A 94 14.33 -7.50 -4.32
CA ASP A 94 14.07 -8.57 -5.28
C ASP A 94 13.90 -9.89 -4.54
N ILE A 95 12.87 -10.64 -4.94
CA ILE A 95 12.64 -11.98 -4.37
C ILE A 95 13.64 -12.92 -5.05
N PRO A 96 14.50 -13.62 -4.28
CA PRO A 96 15.46 -14.53 -4.85
C PRO A 96 14.76 -15.69 -5.56
N ILE A 97 15.41 -16.21 -6.60
CA ILE A 97 14.92 -17.39 -7.31
C ILE A 97 15.00 -18.60 -6.37
N ILE A 98 13.92 -19.38 -6.31
CA ILE A 98 13.88 -20.63 -5.53
C ILE A 98 14.42 -21.74 -6.43
N GLU A 99 15.63 -22.22 -6.15
CA GLU A 99 16.26 -23.31 -6.90
C GLU A 99 15.92 -24.70 -6.34
N THR A 100 15.33 -24.76 -5.14
CA THR A 100 14.99 -26.02 -4.49
C THR A 100 13.81 -26.71 -5.20
N PRO A 101 13.83 -28.04 -5.32
CA PRO A 101 12.71 -28.78 -5.88
C PRO A 101 11.46 -28.65 -5.00
N ILE A 102 10.30 -28.90 -5.60
CA ILE A 102 9.02 -28.93 -4.90
C ILE A 102 9.10 -29.96 -3.75
N GLN A 103 8.80 -29.52 -2.53
CA GLN A 103 8.69 -30.40 -1.37
C GLN A 103 7.21 -30.61 -1.06
N ASN A 104 6.77 -31.87 -1.08
CA ASN A 104 5.42 -32.21 -0.63
C ASN A 104 5.38 -32.16 0.90
N TYR A 105 4.67 -31.19 1.44
CA TYR A 105 4.39 -31.10 2.86
C TYR A 105 3.10 -31.83 3.19
N GLN A 106 3.18 -32.84 4.07
CA GLN A 106 2.00 -33.42 4.70
C GLN A 106 1.71 -32.67 6.00
N THR A 107 0.51 -32.13 6.11
CA THR A 107 0.05 -31.40 7.29
C THR A 107 0.11 -32.29 8.52
N LEU A 108 0.90 -31.89 9.53
CA LEU A 108 0.95 -32.56 10.84
C LEU A 108 -0.31 -32.30 11.69
N LEU A 109 -1.09 -31.30 11.29
CA LEU A 109 -2.31 -30.90 11.97
C LEU A 109 -3.50 -31.71 11.44
N ASP A 110 -3.86 -32.76 12.16
CA ASP A 110 -5.10 -33.51 11.96
C ASP A 110 -6.28 -32.74 12.59
N LEU A 111 -6.75 -31.71 11.88
CA LEU A 111 -7.99 -31.03 12.26
C LEU A 111 -9.17 -31.91 11.84
N ALA A 112 -9.56 -32.83 12.72
CA ALA A 112 -10.86 -33.46 12.63
C ALA A 112 -11.94 -32.37 12.78
N LEU A 113 -12.68 -32.12 11.70
CA LEU A 113 -13.86 -31.27 11.70
C LEU A 113 -14.92 -31.96 12.58
N ARG A 114 -14.97 -31.58 13.86
CA ARG A 114 -16.10 -31.96 14.72
C ARG A 114 -17.17 -30.92 14.52
N ASP A 115 -18.21 -31.28 13.79
CA ASP A 115 -19.48 -30.59 13.86
C ASP A 115 -19.97 -30.70 15.31
N LEU A 116 -19.89 -29.59 16.05
CA LEU A 116 -20.55 -29.47 17.34
C LEU A 116 -22.05 -29.51 17.05
N LEU A 117 -22.64 -30.70 17.16
CA LEU A 117 -24.08 -30.91 17.24
C LEU A 117 -24.60 -30.20 18.51
N TRP A 118 -24.88 -28.90 18.39
CA TRP A 118 -25.55 -28.08 19.39
C TRP A 118 -27.08 -28.30 19.39
N PHE A 119 -27.54 -29.55 19.26
CA PHE A 119 -28.96 -29.88 19.40
C PHE A 119 -29.13 -31.14 20.24
N ASP A 120 -28.87 -31.04 21.54
CA ASP A 120 -29.62 -31.83 22.52
C ASP A 120 -29.49 -31.26 23.93
N ARG A 121 -30.06 -30.06 24.13
CA ARG A 121 -30.55 -29.63 25.46
C ARG A 121 -31.77 -28.74 25.27
N GLY A 122 -32.95 -29.30 25.45
CA GLY A 122 -34.17 -28.50 25.54
C GLY A 122 -35.45 -29.32 25.49
N ALA A 123 -35.80 -29.87 26.66
CA ALA A 123 -37.14 -30.27 27.14
C ALA A 123 -37.86 -31.46 26.47
#